data_AF-A0A5E4MZG4-F1
#
_entry.id   AF-A0A5E4MZG4-F1
#
_cell.length_a   1.000
_cell.length_b   1.000
_cell.length_c   1.000
_cell.angle_alpha   90.00
_cell.angle_beta   90.00
_cell.angle_gamma   90.00
#
_symmetry.space_group_name_H-M   'P 1'
#
loop_
_entity.id
_entity.type
_entity.pdbx_description
1 polymer ?
#
loop_
_entity_poly.entity_id
_entity_poly.type
_entity_poly.pdbx_seq_one_letter_code
_entity_poly.pdbx_strand_id
1 'polypeptide(L)'
;MILVKLIDNECSSPSSIPEWAAIEVQGELESRHHTPFERQYVGDLFATIKDNVPILIIGHHILYGKMQTFDKPLAVMKKTEEAEASSYIVQAIITKKLLFKNRPKPIIANVNKIV
;
A
#
# COMPACT_ATOMS: atom_id res chain seq x y z
N MET A 1 7.98 0.16 4.40
CA MET A 1 6.62 0.72 4.51
C MET A 1 6.37 1.56 3.27
N ILE A 2 5.19 1.44 2.69
CA ILE A 2 4.75 2.08 1.45
C ILE A 2 3.50 2.90 1.78
N LEU A 3 3.47 4.16 1.35
CA LEU A 3 2.31 5.02 1.46
C LEU A 3 1.58 5.03 0.12
N VAL A 4 0.29 4.71 0.14
CA VAL A 4 -0.55 4.63 -1.05
C VAL A 4 -1.63 5.68 -0.94
N LYS A 5 -1.64 6.63 -1.87
CA LYS A 5 -2.76 7.56 -2.03
C LYS A 5 -3.93 6.78 -2.64
N LEU A 6 -5.07 6.74 -1.94
CA LEU A 6 -6.27 6.12 -2.48
C LEU A 6 -6.82 7.00 -3.61
N ILE A 7 -7.29 6.37 -4.67
CA ILE A 7 -7.94 7.07 -5.77
C ILE A 7 -9.31 7.51 -5.25
N ASP A 8 -9.54 8.83 -5.26
CA ASP A 8 -10.85 9.39 -4.95
C ASP A 8 -11.85 8.84 -5.97
N ASN A 9 -12.87 8.11 -5.51
CA ASN A 9 -14.09 7.99 -6.30
C ASN A 9 -14.63 9.41 -6.46
N GLU A 10 -15.09 9.79 -7.66
CA GLU A 10 -15.50 11.17 -8.05
C GLU A 10 -16.67 11.78 -7.22
N CYS A 11 -16.95 11.25 -6.03
CA CYS A 11 -17.99 11.65 -5.09
C CYS A 11 -17.46 12.40 -3.86
N SER A 12 -16.17 12.73 -3.78
CA SER A 12 -15.62 13.58 -2.73
C SER A 12 -15.64 15.06 -3.15
N SER A 13 -16.10 15.94 -2.25
CA SER A 13 -16.10 17.39 -2.48
C SER A 13 -14.69 17.89 -2.83
N PRO A 14 -14.52 18.96 -3.61
CA PRO A 14 -13.20 19.47 -4.03
C PRO A 14 -12.27 19.89 -2.88
N SER A 15 -12.78 20.00 -1.65
CA SER A 15 -12.05 20.26 -0.41
C SER A 15 -11.76 19.02 0.45
N SER A 16 -12.11 17.82 -0.04
CA SER A 16 -11.88 16.56 0.67
C SER A 16 -10.38 16.26 0.72
N ILE A 17 -9.86 16.03 1.92
CA ILE A 17 -8.49 15.55 2.08
C ILE A 17 -8.43 14.14 1.48
N PRO A 18 -7.53 13.87 0.53
CA PRO A 18 -7.44 12.54 -0.09
C PRO A 18 -7.11 11.50 0.98
N GLU A 19 -7.75 10.33 0.87
CA GLU A 19 -7.49 9.25 1.81
C GLU A 19 -6.15 8.57 1.49
N TRP A 20 -5.33 8.35 2.52
CA TRP A 20 -4.05 7.65 2.40
C TRP A 20 -4.08 6.35 3.19
N ALA A 21 -3.56 5.29 2.59
CA ALA A 21 -3.32 4.03 3.26
C ALA A 21 -1.82 3.79 3.48
N ALA A 22 -1.47 3.23 4.64
CA ALA A 22 -0.13 2.72 4.89
C ALA A 22 -0.11 1.20 4.73
N ILE A 23 0.84 0.71 3.94
CA ILE A 23 1.13 -0.71 3.75
C ILE A 23 2.54 -0.97 4.29
N GLU A 24 2.68 -1.94 5.18
CA GLU A 24 3.97 -2.33 5.73
C GLU A 24 4.28 -3.77 5.36
N VAL A 25 5.37 -3.98 4.63
CA VAL A 25 5.85 -5.30 4.21
C VAL A 25 7.22 -5.51 4.83
N GLN A 26 7.46 -6.71 5.37
CA GLN A 26 8.79 -7.12 5.81
C GLN A 26 9.61 -7.63 4.62
N GLY A 27 10.63 -6.86 4.23
CA GLY A 27 11.47 -7.13 3.07
C GLY A 27 11.54 -5.92 2.15
N GLU A 28 12.10 -6.12 0.96
CA GLU A 28 12.23 -5.08 -0.06
C GLU A 28 11.35 -5.42 -1.26
N LEU A 29 10.78 -4.38 -1.88
CA LEU A 29 10.07 -4.52 -3.14
C LEU A 29 11.05 -4.25 -4.27
N GLU A 30 11.36 -5.27 -5.07
CA GLU A 30 12.34 -5.17 -6.15
C GLU A 30 11.68 -5.28 -7.53
N SER A 31 12.03 -4.32 -8.41
CA SER A 31 11.65 -4.38 -9.82
C SER A 31 12.72 -5.18 -10.57
N ARG A 32 12.31 -6.12 -11.43
CA ARG A 32 13.23 -6.92 -12.26
C ARG A 32 14.14 -6.08 -13.15
N HIS A 33 13.68 -4.90 -13.54
CA HIS A 33 14.39 -3.99 -14.43
C HIS A 33 14.99 -2.78 -13.69
N HIS A 34 14.99 -2.79 -12.36
CA HIS A 34 15.39 -1.66 -11.52
C HIS A 34 14.71 -0.33 -11.91
N THR A 35 13.51 -0.42 -12.47
CA THR A 35 12.71 0.76 -12.85
C THR A 35 11.90 1.27 -11.64
N PRO A 36 11.65 2.59 -11.54
CA PRO A 36 10.80 3.15 -10.50
C PRO A 36 9.38 2.58 -10.57
N PHE A 37 8.79 2.22 -9.43
CA PHE A 37 7.41 1.67 -9.36
C PHE A 37 6.31 2.70 -9.64
N GLU A 38 6.67 3.95 -9.90
CA GLU A 38 5.71 5.02 -10.16
C GLU A 38 4.80 4.65 -11.33
N ARG A 39 3.50 4.64 -11.07
CA ARG A 39 2.44 4.29 -12.04
C ARG A 39 2.56 2.88 -12.62
N GLN A 40 3.38 2.00 -12.03
CA GLN A 40 3.45 0.61 -12.43
C GLN A 40 2.44 -0.24 -11.65
N TYR A 41 1.91 -1.25 -12.32
CA TYR A 41 1.17 -2.30 -11.64
C TYR A 41 2.13 -3.17 -10.84
N VAL A 42 1.97 -3.17 -9.51
CA VAL A 42 2.81 -3.96 -8.59
C VAL A 42 2.13 -5.28 -8.20
N GLY A 43 0.80 -5.26 -8.05
CA GLY A 43 0.05 -6.40 -7.53
C GLY A 43 -1.35 -6.03 -7.08
N ASP A 44 -2.02 -7.02 -6.51
CA ASP A 44 -3.41 -6.93 -6.07
C ASP A 44 -3.51 -6.97 -4.54
N LEU A 45 -4.41 -6.17 -3.99
CA LEU A 45 -4.76 -6.15 -2.57
C LEU A 45 -6.23 -6.56 -2.40
N PHE A 46 -6.44 -7.61 -1.63
CA PHE A 46 -7.76 -8.15 -1.30
C PHE A 46 -8.01 -8.13 0.20
N ALA A 47 -9.27 -8.31 0.59
CA ALA A 47 -9.67 -8.62 1.97
C ALA A 47 -10.60 -9.84 1.97
N THR A 48 -10.43 -10.73 2.95
CA THR A 48 -11.35 -11.86 3.12
C THR A 48 -12.72 -11.37 3.58
N ILE A 49 -13.81 -11.91 3.02
CA ILE A 49 -15.18 -11.53 3.38
C ILE A 49 -15.48 -11.78 4.87
N LYS A 50 -14.98 -12.89 5.42
CA LYS A 50 -15.34 -13.33 6.77
C LYS A 50 -14.68 -12.49 7.87
N ASP A 51 -13.36 -12.33 7.77
CA ASP A 51 -12.54 -11.80 8.87
C ASP A 51 -11.78 -10.51 8.50
N ASN A 52 -12.05 -9.95 7.31
CA ASN A 52 -11.35 -8.78 6.76
C ASN A 52 -9.81 -8.87 6.79
N VAL A 53 -9.26 -10.10 6.72
CA VAL A 53 -7.82 -10.33 6.66
C VAL A 53 -7.31 -9.82 5.32
N PRO A 54 -6.36 -8.86 5.30
CA PRO A 54 -5.81 -8.34 4.06
C PRO A 54 -4.87 -9.37 3.42
N ILE A 55 -4.97 -9.54 2.12
CA ILE A 55 -4.15 -10.45 1.31
C ILE A 55 -3.52 -9.62 0.20
N LEU A 56 -2.19 -9.61 0.13
CA LEU A 56 -1.42 -8.91 -0.89
C LEU A 56 -0.76 -9.92 -1.81
N ILE A 57 -1.02 -9.80 -3.11
CA ILE A 57 -0.44 -10.65 -4.16
C ILE A 57 0.52 -9.79 -4.98
N ILE A 58 1.81 -10.13 -4.98
CA ILE A 58 2.84 -9.43 -5.74
C ILE A 58 3.64 -10.47 -6.54
N GLY A 59 3.56 -10.41 -7.86
CA GLY A 59 4.16 -11.41 -8.74
C GLY A 59 3.67 -12.82 -8.39
N HIS A 60 4.59 -13.71 -8.00
CA HIS A 60 4.29 -15.10 -7.61
C HIS A 60 4.14 -15.30 -6.09
N HIS A 61 4.10 -14.21 -5.32
CA HIS A 61 4.04 -14.26 -3.87
C HIS A 61 2.65 -13.86 -3.36
N ILE A 62 2.18 -14.59 -2.36
CA ILE A 62 1.02 -14.24 -1.55
C ILE A 62 1.46 -13.92 -0.12
N LEU A 63 1.02 -12.77 0.38
CA LEU A 63 1.26 -12.30 1.73
C LEU A 63 -0.07 -12.14 2.46
N TYR A 64 -0.17 -12.75 3.63
CA TYR A 64 -1.30 -12.57 4.54
C TYR A 64 -0.91 -11.54 5.59
N GLY A 65 -1.73 -10.50 5.72
CA GLY A 65 -1.48 -9.40 6.64
C GLY A 65 -2.51 -9.30 7.75
N LYS A 66 -2.48 -8.17 8.45
CA LYS A 66 -3.50 -7.75 9.41
C LYS A 66 -3.61 -6.23 9.42
N MET A 67 -4.75 -5.70 9.81
CA MET A 67 -4.86 -4.28 10.15
C MET A 67 -4.20 -4.03 11.51
N GLN A 68 -3.43 -2.95 11.62
CA GLN A 68 -2.80 -2.53 12.87
C GLN A 68 -2.90 -1.02 13.01
N THR A 69 -3.27 -0.55 14.20
CA THR A 69 -3.20 0.88 14.56
C THR A 69 -1.75 1.23 14.88
N PHE A 70 -1.26 2.37 14.39
CA PHE A 70 0.05 2.89 14.79
C PHE A 70 0.01 3.35 16.24
N ASP A 71 1.08 3.07 17.00
CA ASP A 71 1.24 3.61 18.35
C ASP A 71 1.34 5.14 18.33
N LYS A 72 1.90 5.68 17.24
CA LYS A 72 1.97 7.12 16.95
C LYS A 72 1.51 7.37 15.52
N PRO A 73 0.43 8.15 15.30
CA PRO A 73 -0.03 8.49 13.96
C PRO A 73 1.06 9.16 13.13
N LEU A 74 1.04 8.93 11.81
CA LEU A 74 2.00 9.48 10.86
C LEU A 74 1.39 10.62 10.06
N ALA A 75 2.11 11.73 9.92
CA ALA A 75 1.75 12.80 9.01
C ALA A 75 2.42 12.59 7.65
N VAL A 76 1.62 12.52 6.58
CA VAL A 76 2.14 12.58 5.20
C VAL A 76 2.34 14.05 4.86
N MET A 77 3.55 14.42 4.49
CA MET A 77 3.90 15.82 4.18
C MET A 77 4.46 15.91 2.78
N LYS A 78 4.02 16.92 2.02
CA LYS A 78 4.60 17.27 0.74
C LYS A 78 5.45 18.53 0.92
N LYS A 79 6.72 18.45 0.58
CA LYS A 79 7.59 19.63 0.52
C LYS A 79 7.11 20.53 -0.63
N THR A 80 7.01 21.81 -0.36
CA THR A 80 6.75 22.86 -1.34
C THR A 80 8.04 23.67 -1.51
N GLU A 81 8.47 23.81 -2.76
CA GLU A 81 9.65 24.59 -3.11
C GLU A 81 9.18 25.98 -3.54
N GLU A 82 8.96 26.84 -2.55
CA GLU A 82 8.83 28.28 -2.77
C GLU A 82 10.21 28.92 -2.62
N ALA A 83 10.50 29.88 -3.50
CA ALA A 83 11.83 30.22 -4.01
C ALA A 83 12.92 30.58 -2.97
N GLU A 84 12.60 30.78 -1.69
CA GLU A 84 13.59 31.10 -0.64
C GLU A 84 13.36 30.39 0.72
N ALA A 85 12.32 29.55 0.86
CA ALA A 85 12.06 28.82 2.11
C ALA A 85 11.39 27.47 1.83
N SER A 86 11.88 26.41 2.49
CA SER A 86 11.24 25.09 2.43
C SER A 86 9.99 25.09 3.31
N SER A 87 8.81 25.11 2.69
CA SER A 87 7.53 24.89 3.36
C SER A 87 7.07 23.44 3.19
N TYR A 88 6.19 22.97 4.08
CA TYR A 88 5.63 21.63 4.02
C TYR A 88 4.12 21.70 4.22
N ILE A 89 3.38 21.03 3.35
CA ILE A 89 1.93 20.90 3.45
C ILE A 89 1.61 19.49 3.96
N VAL A 90 0.84 19.40 5.04
CA VAL A 90 0.31 18.13 5.54
C VAL A 90 -0.80 17.66 4.60
N GLN A 91 -0.58 16.50 3.99
CA GLN A 91 -1.49 15.89 3.02
C GLN A 91 -2.48 14.92 3.67
N ALA A 92 -2.08 14.25 4.76
CA ALA A 92 -2.92 13.32 5.50
C ALA A 92 -2.33 12.96 6.87
N ILE A 93 -3.19 12.46 7.76
CA ILE A 93 -2.80 11.79 9.01
C ILE A 93 -3.22 10.32 8.92
N ILE A 94 -2.25 9.42 9.04
CA ILE A 94 -2.47 7.98 8.97
C ILE A 94 -2.41 7.39 10.37
N THR A 95 -3.50 6.76 10.80
CA THR A 95 -3.63 6.13 12.13
C THR A 95 -3.56 4.61 12.07
N LYS A 96 -3.80 4.00 10.90
CA LYS A 96 -3.82 2.55 10.69
C LYS A 96 -2.94 2.15 9.51
N LYS A 97 -2.42 0.92 9.56
CA LYS A 97 -1.67 0.27 8.48
C LYS A 97 -2.16 -1.14 8.23
N LEU A 98 -1.91 -1.64 7.02
CA LEU A 98 -1.95 -3.05 6.70
C LEU A 98 -0.54 -3.64 6.86
N LEU A 99 -0.35 -4.49 7.86
CA LEU A 99 0.94 -5.10 8.17
C LEU A 99 1.03 -6.52 7.59
N PHE A 100 2.01 -6.73 6.71
CA PHE A 100 2.40 -8.00 6.11
C PHE A 100 3.80 -8.40 6.63
N LYS A 101 3.83 -8.94 7.86
CA LYS A 101 5.07 -9.31 8.56
C LYS A 101 5.52 -10.76 8.36
N ASN A 102 4.69 -11.59 7.74
CA ASN A 102 5.01 -13.00 7.55
C ASN A 102 5.75 -13.19 6.24
N ARG A 103 6.62 -14.22 6.17
CA ARG A 103 7.36 -14.56 4.95
C ARG A 103 6.40 -14.76 3.76
N PRO A 104 6.71 -14.19 2.57
CA PRO A 104 5.91 -14.42 1.39
C PRO A 104 5.82 -15.90 1.06
N LYS A 105 4.61 -16.38 0.78
CA LYS A 105 4.39 -17.77 0.35
C LYS A 105 4.34 -17.83 -1.18
N PRO A 106 4.89 -18.88 -1.81
CA PRO A 106 4.70 -19.10 -3.24
C PRO A 106 3.22 -19.39 -3.52
N ILE A 107 2.72 -18.92 -4.66
CA ILE A 107 1.41 -19.31 -5.17
C ILE A 107 1.56 -20.67 -5.83
N ILE A 108 0.95 -21.70 -5.24
CA ILE A 108 0.94 -23.06 -5.79
C ILE A 108 -0.32 -23.21 -6.63
N ALA A 109 -0.18 -23.16 -7.96
CA ALA A 109 -1.25 -23.53 -8.87
C ALA A 109 -1.26 -25.05 -9.05
N ASN A 110 -2.27 -25.74 -8.55
CA ASN A 110 -2.48 -27.14 -8.90
C ASN A 110 -3.23 -27.18 -10.23
N VAL A 111 -2.49 -27.29 -11.34
CA VAL A 111 -3.09 -27.45 -12.67
C VAL A 111 -3.34 -28.93 -12.86
N ASN A 112 -4.60 -29.37 -12.74
CA ASN A 112 -4.98 -30.71 -13.15
C ASN A 112 -4.61 -30.86 -14.64
N LYS A 113 -3.68 -31.76 -14.94
CA LYS A 113 -3.42 -32.14 -16.33
C LYS A 113 -4.68 -32.83 -16.84
N ILE A 114 -5.33 -32.21 -17.81
CA ILE A 114 -6.31 -32.90 -18.65
C ILE A 114 -5.47 -33.88 -19.47
N VAL A 115 -5.48 -35.15 -19.06
CA VAL A 115 -4.96 -36.27 -19.84
C VAL A 115 -6.09 -36.75 -20.73
#